data_AF-A0A376ZW86-F1
#
_entry.id   AF-A0A376ZW86-F1
#
_cell.length_a   1.000
_cell.length_b   1.000
_cell.length_c   1.000
_cell.angle_alpha   90.00
_cell.angle_beta   90.00
_cell.angle_gamma   90.00
#
_symmetry.space_group_name_H-M   'P 1'
#
loop_
_entity.id
_entity.type
_entity.pdbx_description
1 polymer ?
#
loop_
_entity_poly.entity_id
_entity_poly.type
_entity_poly.pdbx_seq_one_letter_code
_entity_poly.pdbx_strand_id
1 'polypeptide(L)'
;MKGVNPQQEQRLSALPSFVQGDAWRNFKAGEQQIIIGKGVADALKVKQGDWVSIMIPNSNPEHKLMQPKRVRLHVAGILQLSGQLDHSFAMIPLADAQQYLDMGSSVSGIALKMTDVFNANKLVRDAGEVTNSYVYIKSWIGTYGYMYRDIQMIRAIMYLAMVLVIGVACFNIVSTLVMAVKDKSGDIAVLRTLGRKMV
;
A
#
# COMPACT_ATOMS: atom_id res chain seq x y z
N MET A 1 7.23 12.99 8.25
CA MET A 1 7.71 12.20 9.41
C MET A 1 6.52 11.61 10.15
N LYS A 2 6.61 10.38 10.63
CA LYS A 2 5.55 9.67 11.36
C LYS A 2 6.07 9.25 12.73
N GLY A 3 5.34 9.60 13.80
CA GLY A 3 5.57 9.05 15.13
C GLY A 3 4.95 7.67 15.22
N VAL A 4 5.73 6.64 15.56
CA VAL A 4 5.25 5.25 15.62
C VAL A 4 5.59 4.62 16.96
N ASN A 5 4.70 3.76 17.46
CA ASN A 5 5.01 2.89 18.58
C ASN A 5 5.67 1.62 18.01
N PRO A 6 6.96 1.35 18.30
CA PRO A 6 7.70 0.23 17.69
C PRO A 6 7.04 -1.14 17.92
N GLN A 7 6.42 -1.35 19.08
CA GLN A 7 5.79 -2.61 19.44
C GLN A 7 4.46 -2.83 18.70
N GLN A 8 3.67 -1.77 18.54
CA GLN A 8 2.39 -1.83 17.82
C GLN A 8 2.58 -1.84 16.31
N GLU A 9 3.57 -1.11 15.79
CA GLU A 9 3.84 -1.02 14.35
C GLU A 9 4.19 -2.38 13.75
N GLN A 10 4.86 -3.29 14.50
CA GLN A 10 5.09 -4.67 14.07
C GLN A 10 3.81 -5.47 13.80
N ARG A 11 2.73 -5.18 14.53
CA ARG A 11 1.43 -5.85 14.32
C ARG A 11 0.65 -5.20 13.18
N LEU A 12 0.81 -3.88 13.03
CA LEU A 12 0.05 -3.06 12.07
C LEU A 12 0.64 -3.06 10.66
N SER A 13 1.96 -3.16 10.52
CA SER A 13 2.66 -2.91 9.27
C SER A 13 3.83 -3.86 9.04
N ALA A 14 4.17 -4.07 7.77
CA ALA A 14 5.36 -4.82 7.35
C ALA A 14 6.63 -3.97 7.32
N LEU A 15 6.54 -2.65 7.58
CA LEU A 15 7.68 -1.72 7.56
C LEU A 15 8.90 -2.19 8.37
N PRO A 16 8.76 -2.78 9.58
CA PRO A 16 9.91 -3.24 10.35
C PRO A 16 10.80 -4.23 9.61
N SER A 17 10.22 -5.05 8.73
CA SER A 17 10.91 -6.07 7.94
C SER A 17 11.78 -5.49 6.82
N PHE A 18 11.53 -4.24 6.43
CA PHE A 18 12.27 -3.53 5.38
C PHE A 18 13.37 -2.63 5.94
N VAL A 19 13.52 -2.56 7.26
CA VAL A 19 14.61 -1.84 7.91
C VAL A 19 15.86 -2.71 7.83
N GLN A 20 16.96 -2.15 7.38
CA GLN A 20 18.21 -2.89 7.24
C GLN A 20 18.81 -3.24 8.61
N GLY A 21 19.24 -4.50 8.74
CA GLY A 21 19.91 -5.02 9.95
C GLY A 21 19.01 -5.07 11.18
N ASP A 22 19.59 -4.96 12.37
CA ASP A 22 18.89 -4.99 13.66
C ASP A 22 18.40 -3.61 14.14
N ALA A 23 18.46 -2.59 13.28
CA ALA A 23 18.13 -1.21 13.66
C ALA A 23 16.73 -1.06 14.26
N TRP A 24 15.75 -1.82 13.74
CA TRP A 24 14.39 -1.80 14.29
C TRP A 24 14.31 -2.32 15.72
N ARG A 25 15.13 -3.31 16.09
CA ARG A 25 15.13 -3.90 17.45
C ARG A 25 15.67 -2.91 18.49
N ASN A 26 16.57 -2.03 18.08
CA ASN A 26 17.15 -0.99 18.91
C ASN A 26 16.37 0.33 18.84
N PHE A 27 15.24 0.36 18.13
CA PHE A 27 14.43 1.55 17.94
C PHE A 27 13.54 1.81 19.16
N LYS A 28 13.93 2.77 20.00
CA LYS A 28 13.27 3.08 21.28
C LYS A 28 13.12 4.58 21.53
N ALA A 29 12.10 4.92 22.31
CA ALA A 29 11.87 6.28 22.78
C ALA A 29 12.99 6.76 23.72
N GLY A 30 13.22 8.07 23.74
CA GLY A 30 14.19 8.74 24.61
C GLY A 30 15.60 8.82 24.04
N GLU A 31 15.89 8.16 22.92
CA GLU A 31 17.23 8.14 22.32
C GLU A 31 17.38 9.05 21.10
N GLN A 32 16.37 9.88 20.81
CA GLN A 32 16.40 10.84 19.70
C GLN A 32 16.68 10.14 18.37
N GLN A 33 16.13 8.95 18.19
CA GLN A 33 16.41 8.09 17.05
C GLN A 33 15.46 8.38 15.89
N ILE A 34 15.97 8.22 14.68
CA ILE A 34 15.18 8.29 13.45
C ILE A 34 15.52 7.13 12.52
N ILE A 35 14.48 6.58 11.90
CA ILE A 35 14.61 5.68 10.76
C ILE A 35 14.16 6.46 9.53
N ILE A 36 15.02 6.54 8.52
CA ILE A 36 14.75 7.26 7.27
C ILE A 36 14.69 6.30 6.09
N GLY A 37 13.87 6.62 5.09
CA GLY A 37 13.85 5.91 3.82
C GLY A 37 15.19 6.06 3.09
N LYS A 38 15.56 5.05 2.30
CA LYS A 38 16.82 5.02 1.56
C LYS A 38 16.98 6.22 0.61
N GLY A 39 15.91 6.61 -0.07
CA GLY A 39 15.91 7.79 -0.95
C GLY A 39 16.19 9.09 -0.20
N VAL A 40 15.69 9.24 1.03
CA VAL A 40 16.02 10.39 1.90
C VAL A 40 17.49 10.32 2.35
N ALA A 41 17.97 9.14 2.74
CA ALA A 41 19.36 8.94 3.16
C ALA A 41 20.34 9.29 2.04
N ASP A 42 20.07 8.81 0.82
CA ASP A 42 20.88 9.07 -0.37
C ASP A 42 20.87 10.56 -0.76
N ALA A 43 19.71 11.21 -0.70
CA ALA A 43 19.58 12.65 -0.99
C ALA A 43 20.36 13.53 0.01
N LEU A 44 20.36 13.15 1.29
CA LEU A 44 21.09 13.84 2.35
C LEU A 44 22.55 13.39 2.46
N LYS A 45 22.95 12.34 1.72
CA LYS A 45 24.26 11.68 1.81
C LYS A 45 24.63 11.22 3.22
N VAL A 46 23.64 10.71 3.96
CA VAL A 46 23.81 10.22 5.33
C VAL A 46 23.71 8.70 5.38
N LYS A 47 24.37 8.10 6.37
CA LYS A 47 24.38 6.67 6.64
C LYS A 47 23.80 6.39 8.02
N GLN A 48 23.58 5.12 8.31
CA GLN A 48 23.27 4.67 9.67
C GLN A 48 24.41 5.09 10.61
N GLY A 49 24.06 5.69 11.75
CA GLY A 49 25.03 6.26 12.72
C GLY A 49 25.22 7.77 12.59
N ASP A 50 24.78 8.38 11.49
CA ASP A 50 24.92 9.82 11.30
C ASP A 50 23.83 10.59 12.08
N TRP A 51 24.02 11.90 12.17
CA TRP A 51 23.03 12.80 12.76
C TRP A 51 22.37 13.65 11.70
N VAL A 52 21.05 13.74 11.76
CA VAL A 52 20.23 14.63 10.92
C VAL A 52 19.51 15.65 11.79
N SER A 53 19.27 16.83 11.23
CA SER A 53 18.49 17.86 11.91
C SER A 53 17.14 18.01 11.21
N ILE A 54 16.06 17.88 11.97
CA ILE A 54 14.71 18.15 11.49
C ILE A 54 14.29 19.54 11.95
N MET A 55 13.59 20.23 11.08
CA MET A 55 12.92 21.49 11.38
C MET A 55 11.43 21.24 11.49
N ILE A 56 10.87 21.50 12.67
CA ILE A 56 9.47 21.29 12.97
C ILE A 56 8.79 22.67 12.99
N PRO A 57 7.81 22.93 12.11
CA PRO A 57 7.09 24.19 12.12
C PRO A 57 6.27 24.29 13.40
N ASN A 58 6.29 25.46 14.03
CA ASN A 58 5.45 25.75 15.19
C ASN A 58 4.11 26.30 14.69
N SER A 59 3.01 25.62 15.02
CA SER A 59 1.65 26.11 14.76
C SER A 59 1.05 26.64 16.06
N ASN A 60 1.37 27.88 16.42
CA ASN A 60 0.68 28.56 17.50
C ASN A 60 -0.69 29.07 16.98
N PRO A 61 -1.82 28.82 17.66
CA PRO A 61 -3.14 29.35 17.28
C PRO A 61 -3.18 30.88 17.04
N GLU A 62 -2.28 31.65 17.64
CA GLU A 62 -2.19 33.11 17.43
C GLU A 62 -1.55 33.56 16.10
N HIS A 63 -1.20 32.64 15.19
CA HIS A 63 -0.56 32.97 13.89
C HIS A 63 0.74 33.81 14.00
N LYS A 64 1.36 33.88 15.18
CA LYS A 64 2.69 34.49 15.35
C LYS A 64 3.74 33.63 14.68
N LEU A 65 4.52 34.23 13.78
CA LEU A 65 5.71 33.63 13.17
C LEU A 65 6.78 33.38 14.26
N MET A 66 6.75 32.19 14.86
CA MET A 66 7.79 31.73 15.77
C MET A 66 8.88 30.99 15.01
N GLN A 67 10.10 31.01 15.53
CA GLN A 67 11.20 30.24 14.94
C GLN A 67 10.87 28.73 15.00
N PRO A 68 11.08 27.98 13.89
CA PRO A 68 10.85 26.54 13.89
C PRO A 68 11.73 25.82 14.92
N LYS A 69 11.17 24.80 15.58
CA LYS A 69 11.92 23.98 16.54
C LYS A 69 12.89 23.09 15.75
N ARG A 70 14.18 23.20 16.07
CA ARG A 70 15.22 22.38 15.45
C ARG A 70 15.55 21.21 16.38
N VAL A 71 15.36 19.99 15.90
CA VAL A 71 15.62 18.77 16.66
C VAL A 71 16.70 17.97 15.93
N ARG A 72 17.76 17.61 16.65
CA ARG A 72 18.82 16.75 16.13
C ARG A 72 18.49 15.30 16.50
N LEU A 73 18.56 14.41 15.50
CA LEU A 73 18.19 13.01 15.61
C LEU A 73 19.31 12.13 15.05
N HIS A 74 19.53 11.00 15.70
CA HIS A 74 20.50 10.00 15.30
C HIS A 74 19.86 8.97 14.36
N VAL A 75 20.45 8.76 13.19
CA VAL A 75 19.97 7.81 12.18
C VAL A 75 20.22 6.40 12.68
N ALA A 76 19.21 5.82 13.34
CA ALA A 76 19.28 4.48 13.91
C ALA A 76 19.24 3.40 12.84
N GLY A 77 18.58 3.65 11.72
CA GLY A 77 18.45 2.69 10.62
C GLY A 77 17.98 3.32 9.31
N ILE A 78 18.22 2.59 8.23
CA ILE A 78 17.73 2.93 6.89
C ILE A 78 16.67 1.91 6.50
N LEU A 79 15.52 2.42 6.09
CA LEU A 79 14.39 1.66 5.58
C LEU A 79 14.48 1.64 4.06
N GLN A 80 14.36 0.46 3.45
CA GLN A 80 14.40 0.31 1.99
C GLN A 80 13.11 -0.34 1.49
N LEU A 81 12.17 0.48 1.05
CA LEU A 81 11.02 0.10 0.23
C LEU A 81 11.33 0.38 -1.24
N SER A 82 11.50 -0.67 -2.04
CA SER A 82 11.64 -0.52 -3.50
C SER A 82 10.54 0.38 -4.07
N GLY A 83 10.91 1.58 -4.54
CA GLY A 83 9.99 2.53 -5.18
C GLY A 83 10.04 3.96 -4.62
N GLN A 84 9.02 4.74 -4.94
CA GLN A 84 8.98 6.18 -4.64
C GLN A 84 8.76 6.51 -3.16
N LEU A 85 8.23 5.56 -2.37
CA LEU A 85 7.95 5.74 -0.94
C LEU A 85 9.21 6.06 -0.13
N ASP A 86 10.36 5.53 -0.55
CA ASP A 86 11.66 5.73 0.10
C ASP A 86 12.13 7.19 0.17
N HIS A 87 11.61 8.06 -0.71
CA HIS A 87 12.07 9.44 -0.84
C HIS A 87 11.36 10.42 0.11
N SER A 88 10.32 9.96 0.81
CA SER A 88 9.51 10.85 1.69
C SER A 88 9.28 10.25 3.08
N PHE A 89 9.86 9.09 3.35
CA PHE A 89 9.57 8.34 4.56
C PHE A 89 10.58 8.61 5.68
N ALA A 90 10.07 8.91 6.86
CA ALA A 90 10.86 9.08 8.08
C ALA A 90 10.00 8.74 9.30
N MET A 91 10.54 7.93 10.21
CA MET A 91 9.89 7.47 11.43
C MET A 91 10.71 7.83 12.65
N ILE A 92 10.01 8.25 13.70
CA ILE A 92 10.56 8.49 15.04
C ILE A 92 9.68 7.77 16.08
N PRO A 93 10.19 7.46 17.27
CA PRO A 93 9.37 6.90 18.34
C PRO A 93 8.21 7.86 18.68
N LEU A 94 7.03 7.30 18.96
CA LEU A 94 5.82 8.09 19.23
C LEU A 94 6.00 9.05 20.41
N ALA A 95 6.63 8.59 21.50
CA ALA A 95 6.86 9.42 22.68
C ALA A 95 7.77 10.62 22.37
N ASP A 96 8.82 10.41 21.57
CA ASP A 96 9.72 11.49 21.12
C ASP A 96 8.96 12.48 20.22
N ALA A 97 8.13 11.98 19.31
CA ALA A 97 7.28 12.81 18.47
C ALA A 97 6.32 13.69 19.29
N GLN A 98 5.68 13.12 20.31
CA GLN A 98 4.78 13.83 21.23
C GLN A 98 5.51 14.92 22.00
N GLN A 99 6.74 14.66 22.45
CA GLN A 99 7.58 15.65 23.13
C GLN A 99 8.04 16.76 22.17
N TYR A 100 8.40 16.42 20.93
CA TYR A 100 8.84 17.43 19.97
C TYR A 100 7.72 18.37 19.53
N LEU A 101 6.50 17.87 19.44
CA LEU A 101 5.30 18.62 19.07
C LEU A 101 4.53 19.19 20.27
N ASP A 102 5.04 19.00 21.49
CA ASP A 102 4.42 19.47 22.73
C ASP A 102 2.95 19.00 22.90
N MET A 103 2.67 17.75 22.48
CA MET A 103 1.32 17.16 22.44
C MET A 103 0.91 16.43 23.73
N GLY A 104 1.82 16.28 24.70
CA GLY A 104 1.58 15.49 25.91
C GLY A 104 1.24 14.03 25.55
N SER A 105 0.11 13.53 26.06
CA SER A 105 -0.38 12.17 25.75
C SER A 105 -1.27 12.12 24.49
N SER A 106 -1.47 13.23 23.79
CA SER A 106 -2.35 13.29 22.61
C SER A 106 -1.68 12.66 21.39
N VAL A 107 -2.49 12.14 20.46
CA VAL A 107 -2.05 11.59 19.18
C VAL A 107 -2.78 12.28 18.03
N SER A 108 -2.11 12.44 16.88
CA SER A 108 -2.70 13.07 15.70
C SER A 108 -3.61 12.16 14.89
N GLY A 109 -3.58 10.85 15.14
CA GLY A 109 -4.42 9.88 14.46
C GLY A 109 -4.19 8.45 14.94
N ILE A 110 -5.11 7.58 14.55
CA ILE A 110 -5.08 6.15 14.85
C ILE A 110 -4.92 5.39 13.53
N ALA A 111 -3.95 4.48 13.49
CA ALA A 111 -3.74 3.61 12.34
C ALA A 111 -4.47 2.28 12.54
N LEU A 112 -5.20 1.83 11.53
CA LEU A 112 -5.94 0.57 11.54
C LEU A 112 -5.39 -0.36 10.46
N LYS A 113 -5.16 -1.62 10.83
CA LYS A 113 -4.81 -2.68 9.88
C LYS A 113 -6.09 -3.39 9.44
N MET A 114 -6.27 -3.50 8.14
CA MET A 114 -7.41 -4.18 7.50
C MET A 114 -6.97 -5.54 6.97
N THR A 115 -7.86 -6.53 7.02
CA THR A 115 -7.67 -7.80 6.31
C THR A 115 -7.83 -7.60 4.81
N ASP A 116 -8.88 -6.88 4.40
CA ASP A 116 -9.13 -6.52 3.01
C ASP A 116 -8.85 -5.03 2.78
N VAL A 117 -7.75 -4.77 2.09
CA VAL A 117 -7.28 -3.41 1.78
C VAL A 117 -8.24 -2.67 0.83
N PHE A 118 -9.01 -3.38 0.00
CA PHE A 118 -9.93 -2.76 -0.96
C PHE A 118 -11.23 -2.28 -0.31
N ASN A 119 -11.61 -2.88 0.82
CA ASN A 119 -12.74 -2.44 1.63
C ASN A 119 -12.40 -1.33 2.63
N ALA A 120 -11.15 -0.82 2.62
CA ALA A 120 -10.67 0.16 3.56
C ALA A 120 -11.54 1.42 3.65
N ASN A 121 -12.00 1.97 2.53
CA ASN A 121 -12.81 3.20 2.53
C ASN A 121 -14.14 3.03 3.27
N LYS A 122 -14.80 1.88 3.08
CA LYS A 122 -16.08 1.59 3.72
C LYS A 122 -15.90 1.40 5.22
N LEU A 123 -14.95 0.56 5.63
CA LEU A 123 -14.74 0.26 7.05
C LEU A 123 -14.24 1.49 7.83
N VAL A 124 -13.37 2.34 7.26
CA VAL A 124 -12.94 3.55 7.98
C VAL A 124 -14.08 4.56 8.09
N ARG A 125 -14.97 4.63 7.10
CA ARG A 125 -16.19 5.46 7.18
C ARG A 125 -17.12 4.97 8.28
N ASP A 126 -17.42 3.67 8.31
CA ASP A 126 -18.26 3.07 9.35
C ASP A 126 -17.64 3.30 10.74
N ALA A 127 -16.32 3.16 10.87
CA ALA A 127 -15.62 3.42 12.14
C ALA A 127 -15.68 4.90 12.55
N GLY A 128 -15.58 5.83 11.60
CA GLY A 128 -15.68 7.28 11.84
C GLY A 128 -17.08 7.70 12.29
N GLU A 129 -18.12 7.10 11.70
CA GLU A 129 -19.52 7.37 12.08
C GLU A 129 -19.80 6.97 13.54
N VAL A 130 -19.18 5.88 14.03
CA VAL A 130 -19.29 5.44 15.43
C VAL A 130 -18.57 6.37 16.41
N THR A 131 -17.54 7.09 15.98
CA THR A 131 -16.72 7.90 16.90
C THR A 131 -17.35 9.24 17.27
N ASN A 132 -18.47 9.61 16.63
CA ASN A 132 -19.27 10.83 16.86
C ASN A 132 -18.43 12.13 16.99
N SER A 133 -17.26 12.14 16.35
CA SER A 133 -16.25 13.21 16.40
C SER A 133 -15.83 13.52 14.98
N TYR A 134 -15.41 14.77 14.74
CA TYR A 134 -14.95 15.20 13.43
C TYR A 134 -13.56 14.60 13.14
N VAL A 135 -13.53 13.38 12.59
CA VAL A 135 -12.30 12.66 12.26
C VAL A 135 -12.03 12.78 10.75
N TYR A 136 -10.82 13.23 10.40
CA TYR A 136 -10.37 13.17 9.01
C TYR A 136 -9.97 11.74 8.64
N ILE A 137 -10.79 11.11 7.83
CA ILE A 137 -10.56 9.75 7.33
C ILE A 137 -9.56 9.80 6.17
N LYS A 138 -8.41 9.14 6.35
CA LYS A 138 -7.44 8.92 5.27
C LYS A 138 -7.25 7.43 5.06
N SER A 139 -7.49 6.97 3.84
CA SER A 139 -7.17 5.60 3.42
C SER A 139 -5.93 5.58 2.54
N TRP A 140 -5.29 4.41 2.44
CA TRP A 140 -4.19 4.21 1.51
C TRP A 140 -4.63 4.41 0.04
N ILE A 141 -5.90 4.11 -0.28
CA ILE A 141 -6.50 4.34 -1.61
C ILE A 141 -6.52 5.82 -1.93
N GLY A 142 -6.89 6.68 -0.96
CA GLY A 142 -6.87 8.13 -1.15
C GLY A 142 -5.46 8.72 -1.14
N THR A 143 -4.58 8.20 -0.29
CA THR A 143 -3.21 8.73 -0.10
C THR A 143 -2.27 8.32 -1.23
N TYR A 144 -2.41 7.10 -1.74
CA TYR A 144 -1.59 6.49 -2.79
C TYR A 144 -2.46 6.07 -3.98
N GLY A 145 -3.36 6.96 -4.41
CA GLY A 145 -4.32 6.67 -5.49
C GLY A 145 -3.68 6.28 -6.82
N TYR A 146 -2.44 6.73 -7.09
CA TYR A 146 -1.69 6.28 -8.26
C TYR A 146 -1.38 4.78 -8.18
N MET A 147 -0.90 4.27 -7.05
CA MET A 147 -0.63 2.83 -6.87
C MET A 147 -1.93 2.02 -7.00
N TYR A 148 -3.02 2.51 -6.42
CA TYR A 148 -4.32 1.86 -6.57
C TYR A 148 -4.72 1.76 -8.05
N ARG A 149 -4.61 2.86 -8.81
CA ARG A 149 -4.92 2.89 -10.24
C ARG A 149 -4.02 1.95 -11.03
N ASP A 150 -2.73 1.91 -10.74
CA ASP A 150 -1.77 1.04 -11.42
C ASP A 150 -2.09 -0.45 -11.17
N ILE A 151 -2.43 -0.80 -9.93
CA ILE A 151 -2.89 -2.16 -9.57
C ILE A 151 -4.17 -2.51 -10.33
N GLN A 152 -5.15 -1.60 -10.40
CA GLN A 152 -6.38 -1.84 -11.16
C GLN A 152 -6.12 -1.98 -12.66
N MET A 153 -5.21 -1.19 -13.22
CA MET A 153 -4.80 -1.31 -14.62
C MET A 153 -4.17 -2.67 -14.91
N ILE A 154 -3.25 -3.14 -14.06
CA ILE A 154 -2.63 -4.47 -14.18
C ILE A 154 -3.71 -5.55 -14.12
N ARG A 155 -4.66 -5.46 -13.18
CA ARG A 155 -5.77 -6.42 -13.07
C ARG A 155 -6.65 -6.43 -14.33
N ALA A 156 -6.94 -5.27 -14.91
CA ALA A 156 -7.70 -5.17 -16.14
C ALA A 156 -6.98 -5.83 -17.33
N ILE A 157 -5.65 -5.66 -17.44
CA ILE A 157 -4.84 -6.31 -18.47
C ILE A 157 -4.88 -7.83 -18.31
N MET A 158 -4.71 -8.34 -17.07
CA MET A 158 -4.79 -9.78 -16.78
C MET A 158 -6.17 -10.35 -17.15
N TYR A 159 -7.25 -9.61 -16.85
CA TYR A 159 -8.60 -9.99 -17.22
C TYR A 159 -8.79 -10.03 -18.75
N LEU A 160 -8.35 -8.99 -19.47
CA LEU A 160 -8.41 -8.95 -20.93
C LEU A 160 -7.63 -10.11 -21.55
N ALA A 161 -6.41 -10.38 -21.07
CA ALA A 161 -5.59 -11.49 -21.54
C ALA A 161 -6.29 -12.84 -21.32
N MET A 162 -6.89 -13.05 -20.15
CA MET A 162 -7.65 -14.27 -19.84
C MET A 162 -8.82 -14.47 -20.80
N VAL A 163 -9.60 -13.41 -21.07
CA VAL A 163 -10.71 -13.46 -22.04
C VAL A 163 -10.20 -13.80 -23.44
N LEU A 164 -9.08 -13.23 -23.86
CA LEU A 164 -8.49 -13.50 -25.18
C LEU A 164 -8.04 -14.96 -25.33
N VAL A 165 -7.37 -15.51 -24.32
CA VAL A 165 -6.97 -16.93 -24.29
C VAL A 165 -8.18 -17.85 -24.39
N ILE A 166 -9.23 -17.58 -23.60
CA ILE A 166 -10.49 -18.33 -23.66
C ILE A 166 -11.13 -18.19 -25.04
N GLY A 167 -11.12 -16.99 -25.63
CA GLY A 167 -11.64 -16.74 -26.99
C GLY A 167 -10.95 -17.59 -28.05
N VAL A 168 -9.62 -17.66 -28.03
CA VAL A 168 -8.83 -18.50 -28.96
C VAL A 168 -9.14 -19.98 -28.75
N ALA A 169 -9.23 -20.44 -27.50
CA ALA A 169 -9.57 -21.82 -27.17
C ALA A 169 -10.97 -22.21 -27.67
N CYS A 170 -11.97 -21.35 -27.46
CA CYS A 170 -13.33 -21.56 -27.96
C CYS A 170 -13.36 -21.63 -29.49
N PHE A 171 -12.64 -20.77 -30.20
CA PHE A 171 -12.57 -20.80 -31.67
C PHE A 171 -11.95 -22.11 -32.19
N ASN A 172 -10.94 -22.64 -31.48
CA ASN A 172 -10.32 -23.92 -31.80
C ASN A 172 -11.31 -25.10 -31.64
N ILE A 173 -12.08 -25.12 -30.55
CA ILE A 173 -13.12 -26.13 -30.31
C ILE A 173 -14.19 -26.06 -31.41
N VAL A 174 -14.68 -24.86 -31.75
CA VAL A 174 -15.67 -24.68 -32.82
C VAL A 174 -15.12 -25.16 -34.16
N SER A 175 -13.87 -24.82 -34.49
CA SER A 175 -13.23 -25.27 -35.72
C SER A 175 -13.16 -26.80 -35.81
N THR A 176 -12.77 -27.46 -34.72
CA THR A 176 -12.68 -28.92 -34.63
C THR A 176 -14.07 -29.57 -34.74
N LEU A 177 -15.08 -29.02 -34.07
CA LEU A 177 -16.45 -29.54 -34.12
C LEU A 177 -17.05 -29.40 -35.53
N VAL A 178 -16.87 -28.24 -36.18
CA VAL A 178 -17.34 -28.01 -37.56
C VAL A 178 -16.68 -28.99 -38.52
N MET A 179 -15.38 -29.22 -38.38
CA MET A 179 -14.66 -30.22 -39.18
C MET A 179 -15.23 -31.62 -38.98
N ALA A 180 -15.43 -32.06 -37.73
CA ALA A 180 -16.00 -33.37 -37.42
C ALA A 180 -17.43 -33.56 -37.98
N VAL A 181 -18.27 -32.52 -37.91
CA VAL A 181 -19.62 -32.54 -38.48
C VAL A 181 -19.57 -32.67 -40.01
N LYS A 182 -18.66 -31.92 -40.66
CA LYS A 182 -18.50 -31.97 -42.11
C LYS A 182 -18.05 -33.36 -42.57
N ASP A 183 -17.07 -33.95 -41.88
CA ASP A 183 -16.58 -35.30 -42.20
C ASP A 183 -17.68 -36.36 -42.04
N LYS A 184 -18.57 -36.22 -41.04
CA LYS A 184 -19.69 -37.15 -40.83
C LYS A 184 -20.95 -36.83 -41.65
N SER A 185 -20.96 -35.73 -42.42
CA SER A 185 -22.13 -35.32 -43.20
C SER A 185 -22.53 -36.32 -44.29
N GLY A 186 -21.55 -37.04 -44.88
CA GLY A 186 -21.82 -38.11 -45.86
C GLY A 186 -22.58 -39.29 -45.24
N ASP A 187 -22.12 -39.75 -44.07
CA ASP A 187 -22.78 -40.83 -43.33
C ASP A 187 -24.19 -40.43 -42.87
N ILE A 188 -24.38 -39.16 -42.51
CA ILE A 188 -25.70 -38.61 -42.15
C ILE A 188 -26.65 -38.66 -43.36
N ALA A 189 -26.16 -38.37 -44.57
CA ALA A 189 -26.96 -38.39 -45.80
C ALA A 189 -27.41 -39.82 -46.16
N VAL A 190 -26.53 -40.82 -46.04
CA VAL A 190 -26.89 -42.23 -46.23
C VAL A 190 -27.95 -42.67 -45.22
N LEU A 191 -27.79 -42.31 -43.94
CA LEU A 191 -28.80 -42.62 -42.93
C LEU A 191 -30.14 -41.89 -43.16
N ARG A 192 -30.13 -40.71 -43.79
CA ARG A 192 -31.36 -39.99 -44.18
C ARG A 192 -32.08 -40.70 -45.32
N THR A 193 -31.38 -41.23 -46.32
CA THR A 193 -32.02 -42.01 -47.40
C THR A 193 -32.58 -43.35 -46.90
N LEU A 194 -31.99 -43.90 -45.84
CA LEU A 194 -32.50 -45.07 -45.11
C LEU A 194 -33.71 -44.76 -44.19
N GLY A 195 -34.26 -43.55 -44.21
CA GLY A 195 -35.53 -43.21 -43.56
C GLY A 195 -35.42 -42.51 -42.19
N ARG A 196 -34.22 -42.12 -41.75
CA ARG A 196 -34.05 -41.40 -40.47
C ARG A 196 -34.47 -39.93 -40.62
N LYS A 197 -35.54 -39.52 -39.92
CA LYS A 197 -36.04 -38.13 -39.85
C LYS A 197 -35.17 -37.25 -38.93
N MET A 198 -35.03 -35.98 -39.29
CA MET A 198 -34.35 -34.95 -38.48
C MET A 198 -35.26 -34.54 -37.32
N VAL A 199 -34.79 -34.67 -36.08
CA VAL A 199 -35.32 -33.98 -34.89
C VAL A 199 -34.25 -32.99 -34.44
#